data_AF-A0A0R3SL08-F1
#
_entry.id   AF-A0A0R3SL08-F1
#
_cell.length_a   1.000
_cell.length_b   1.000
_cell.length_c   1.000
_cell.angle_alpha   90.00
_cell.angle_beta   90.00
_cell.angle_gamma   90.00
#
_symmetry.space_group_name_H-M   'P 1'
#
loop_
_entity.id
_entity.type
_entity.pdbx_description
1 polymer ?
#
loop_
_entity_poly.entity_id
_entity_poly.type
_entity_poly.pdbx_seq_one_letter_code
_entity_poly.pdbx_strand_id
1 'polypeptide(L)' 'MCDFKSEVEKLFHELDKDKSGKISAAELKAALQACSKVPLEDEHVKLFLQKVDTNGDGELSLDELMELLKD' A
#
# COMPACT_ATOMS: atom_id res chain seq x y z
N MET A 1 19.59 -6.41 -12.72
CA MET A 1 18.28 -5.76 -12.70
C MET A 1 17.37 -6.63 -11.84
N CYS A 2 17.25 -6.32 -10.55
CA CYS A 2 16.17 -6.78 -9.65
C CYS A 2 16.33 -6.06 -8.29
N ASP A 3 16.37 -4.73 -8.30
CA ASP A 3 16.41 -3.92 -7.07
C ASP A 3 15.02 -3.37 -6.70
N PHE A 4 14.01 -3.61 -7.55
CA PHE A 4 12.66 -3.08 -7.37
C PHE A 4 11.89 -3.78 -6.24
N LYS A 5 12.14 -5.09 -6.04
CA LYS A 5 11.55 -5.87 -4.94
C LYS A 5 11.88 -5.25 -3.57
N SER A 6 13.11 -4.78 -3.41
CA SER A 6 13.61 -4.25 -2.15
C SER A 6 13.07 -2.85 -1.85
N GLU A 7 12.83 -2.02 -2.89
CA GLU A 7 12.17 -0.72 -2.70
C GLU A 7 10.71 -0.88 -2.29
N VAL A 8 10.01 -1.83 -2.91
CA VAL A 8 8.62 -2.17 -2.56
C VAL A 8 8.54 -2.74 -1.15
N GLU A 9 9.40 -3.70 -0.79
CA GLU A 9 9.44 -4.25 0.56
C GLU A 9 9.77 -3.19 1.62
N LYS A 10 10.66 -2.23 1.31
CA LYS A 10 10.97 -1.11 2.22
C LYS A 10 9.78 -0.18 2.39
N LEU A 11 9.18 0.25 1.29
CA LEU A 11 7.99 1.10 1.31
C LEU A 11 6.86 0.39 2.07
N PHE A 12 6.69 -0.90 1.83
CA PHE A 12 5.70 -1.71 2.54
C PHE A 12 5.96 -1.76 4.05
N HIS A 13 7.21 -1.96 4.46
CA HIS A 13 7.59 -1.97 5.88
C HIS A 13 7.49 -0.59 6.55
N GLU A 14 7.62 0.49 5.79
CA GLU A 14 7.40 1.86 6.29
C GLU A 14 5.92 2.20 6.44
N LEU A 15 5.06 1.59 5.63
CA LEU A 15 3.61 1.76 5.65
C LEU A 15 2.92 0.84 6.67
N ASP A 16 3.33 -0.44 6.73
CA ASP A 16 2.82 -1.48 7.65
C ASP A 16 3.37 -1.26 9.07
N LYS A 17 2.61 -0.49 9.87
CA LYS A 17 3.00 -0.14 11.23
C LYS A 17 2.75 -1.27 12.21
N ASP A 18 1.74 -2.09 11.93
CA ASP A 18 1.38 -3.26 12.74
C ASP A 18 2.31 -4.46 12.47
N LYS A 19 3.07 -4.44 11.37
CA LYS A 19 3.82 -5.59 10.87
C LYS A 19 2.91 -6.78 10.57
N SER A 20 1.70 -6.50 10.11
CA SER A 20 0.70 -7.50 9.76
C SER A 20 1.10 -8.27 8.49
N GLY A 21 2.01 -7.71 7.68
CA GLY A 21 2.34 -8.20 6.34
C GLY A 21 1.35 -7.74 5.27
N LYS A 22 0.45 -6.82 5.64
CA LYS A 22 -0.58 -6.19 4.80
C LYS A 22 -0.65 -4.70 5.10
N ILE A 23 -1.07 -3.89 4.13
CA ILE A 23 -1.34 -2.47 4.34
C ILE A 23 -2.84 -2.27 4.30
N SER A 24 -3.44 -2.04 5.47
CA SER A 24 -4.86 -1.67 5.53
C SER A 24 -5.10 -0.26 4.97
N ALA A 25 -6.34 0.03 4.57
CA ALA A 25 -6.75 1.38 4.18
C ALA A 25 -6.43 2.45 5.23
N ALA A 26 -6.53 2.07 6.50
CA ALA A 26 -6.21 2.94 7.62
C ALA A 26 -4.71 3.23 7.70
N GLU A 27 -3.86 2.23 7.48
CA GLU A 27 -2.40 2.40 7.51
C GLU A 27 -1.90 3.19 6.30
N LEU A 28 -2.40 2.90 5.10
CA LEU A 28 -2.07 3.68 3.91
C LEU A 28 -2.44 5.15 4.12
N LYS A 29 -3.64 5.43 4.65
CA LYS A 29 -4.10 6.78 4.97
C LYS A 29 -3.22 7.45 6.02
N ALA A 30 -2.91 6.75 7.11
CA ALA A 30 -2.11 7.28 8.21
C ALA A 30 -0.67 7.60 7.76
N ALA A 31 -0.08 6.71 6.96
CA ALA A 31 1.27 6.89 6.45
C ALA A 31 1.34 7.97 5.36
N LEU A 32 0.34 8.08 4.49
CA LEU A 32 0.24 9.17 3.52
C LEU A 32 0.03 10.54 4.21
N GLN A 33 -0.77 10.61 5.28
CA GLN A 33 -0.90 11.80 6.10
C GLN A 33 0.41 12.17 6.82
N ALA A 34 1.20 11.17 7.22
CA ALA A 34 2.49 11.38 7.86
C ALA A 34 3.59 11.80 6.86
N CYS A 35 3.56 11.26 5.64
CA CYS A 35 4.61 11.47 4.64
C CYS A 35 4.33 12.64 3.69
N SER A 36 3.05 12.97 3.47
CA SER A 36 2.62 14.06 2.61
C SER A 36 1.69 15.00 3.38
N LYS A 37 2.02 16.29 3.41
CA LYS A 37 1.11 17.35 3.89
C LYS A 37 -0.14 17.52 3.02
N VAL A 38 -0.32 16.66 2.00
CA VAL A 38 -1.47 16.64 1.12
C VAL A 38 -2.49 15.65 1.69
N PRO A 39 -3.68 16.10 2.11
CA PRO A 39 -4.76 15.20 2.45
C PRO A 39 -5.19 14.48 1.17
N LEU A 40 -4.83 13.21 1.04
CA LEU A 40 -5.47 12.34 0.06
C LEU A 40 -6.87 12.04 0.59
N GLU A 41 -7.87 12.45 -0.18
CA GLU A 41 -9.27 12.13 0.11
C GLU A 41 -9.44 10.62 0.21
N ASP A 42 -10.28 10.18 1.15
CA ASP A 42 -10.61 8.77 1.35
C ASP A 42 -10.99 8.06 0.04
N GLU A 43 -11.59 8.78 -0.92
CA GLU A 43 -11.88 8.27 -2.26
C GLU A 43 -10.65 7.86 -3.06
N HIS A 44 -9.54 8.59 -3.00
CA HIS A 44 -8.32 8.24 -3.73
C HIS A 44 -7.66 6.99 -3.13
N VAL A 45 -7.61 6.89 -1.80
CA VAL A 45 -7.11 5.70 -1.10
C VAL A 45 -7.99 4.49 -1.43
N LYS A 46 -9.31 4.68 -1.43
CA LYS A 46 -10.27 3.61 -1.73
C LYS A 46 -10.26 3.18 -3.19
N LEU A 47 -10.08 4.10 -4.14
CA LEU A 47 -9.89 3.80 -5.56
C LEU A 47 -8.59 3.06 -5.80
N PHE A 48 -7.51 3.47 -5.12
CA PHE A 48 -6.24 2.76 -5.19
C PHE A 48 -6.39 1.35 -4.64
N LEU A 49 -6.93 1.20 -3.43
CA LEU A 49 -7.25 -0.10 -2.86
C LEU A 49 -8.10 -0.94 -3.79
N GLN A 50 -9.26 -0.49 -4.26
CA GLN A 50 -10.09 -1.28 -5.17
C GLN A 50 -9.38 -1.72 -6.47
N LYS A 51 -8.34 -1.00 -6.88
CA LYS A 51 -7.60 -1.30 -8.10
C LYS A 51 -6.48 -2.30 -7.85
N VAL A 52 -5.95 -2.38 -6.62
CA VAL A 52 -4.86 -3.30 -6.26
C VAL A 52 -5.33 -4.51 -5.45
N ASP A 53 -6.26 -4.28 -4.52
CA ASP A 53 -6.99 -5.28 -3.74
C ASP A 53 -7.86 -6.13 -4.68
N THR A 54 -7.26 -7.21 -5.15
CA THR A 54 -7.88 -8.14 -6.09
C THR A 54 -8.62 -9.23 -5.32
N ASN A 55 -8.20 -9.47 -4.07
CA ASN A 55 -8.76 -10.47 -3.19
C ASN A 55 -10.04 -9.96 -2.47
N GLY A 56 -10.21 -8.64 -2.35
CA GLY A 56 -11.38 -7.97 -1.77
C GLY A 56 -11.41 -7.98 -0.24
N ASP A 57 -10.29 -8.18 0.44
CA ASP A 57 -10.20 -8.16 1.91
C ASP A 57 -10.12 -6.74 2.50
N GLY A 58 -9.99 -5.72 1.64
CA GLY A 58 -9.86 -4.33 2.05
C GLY A 58 -8.46 -3.99 2.57
N GLU A 59 -7.51 -4.89 2.38
CA GLU A 59 -6.11 -4.75 2.75
C GLU A 59 -5.22 -5.01 1.52
N LEU A 60 -4.05 -4.41 1.51
CA LEU A 60 -3.12 -4.47 0.38
C LEU A 60 -2.00 -5.42 0.77
N SER A 61 -2.02 -6.63 0.23
CA SER A 61 -0.99 -7.63 0.53
C SER A 61 0.30 -7.34 -0.26
N LEU A 62 1.45 -7.75 0.28
CA LEU A 62 2.75 -7.57 -0.36
C LEU A 62 2.79 -8.24 -1.76
N ASP A 63 2.13 -9.39 -1.90
CA ASP A 63 1.95 -10.09 -3.18
C ASP A 63 1.14 -9.27 -4.19
N GLU A 64 0.02 -8.66 -3.77
CA GLU A 64 -0.84 -7.83 -4.64
C GLU A 64 -0.12 -6.55 -5.10
N LEU A 65 0.66 -5.94 -4.22
CA LEU A 65 1.49 -4.79 -4.56
C LEU A 65 2.59 -5.18 -5.57
N MET A 66 3.18 -6.37 -5.45
CA MET A 66 4.14 -6.88 -6.42
C MET A 66 3.51 -7.22 -7.77
N GLU A 67 2.29 -7.77 -7.78
CA GLU A 67 1.53 -8.03 -9.01
C GLU A 67 1.21 -6.72 -9.74
N LEU A 68 0.81 -5.66 -9.02
CA LEU A 68 0.54 -4.34 -9.60
C LEU A 68 1.77 -3.72 -10.28
N LEU A 69 2.95 -3.90 -9.70
CA LEU A 69 4.19 -3.28 -10.19
C LEU A 69 4.88 -4.11 -11.28
N LYS A 70 4.37 -5.31 -11.60
CA LYS A 70 4.85 -6.14 -12.69
C LYS A 70 4.21 -5.81 -14.05
N ASP A 71 3.18 -4.97 -14.10
CA ASP A 71 2.47 -4.56 -15.33
C ASP A 71 2.95 -3.20 -15.85
#